data_AF-A0A2E5BUT2-F1
#
_entry.id   AF-A0A2E5BUT2-F1
#
_cell.length_a   1.000
_cell.length_b   1.000
_cell.length_c   1.000
_cell.angle_alpha   90.00
_cell.angle_beta   90.00
_cell.angle_gamma   90.00
#
_symmetry.space_group_name_H-M   'P 1'
#
loop_
_entity.id
_entity.type
_entity.pdbx_description
1 polymer ?
#
loop_
_entity_poly.entity_id
_entity_poly.type
_entity_poly.pdbx_seq_one_letter_code
_entity_poly.pdbx_strand_id
1 'polypeptide(L)'
;MAKIIIGLIAAFYFCIALYMWFVPLPWYNNTPGVTLTGPFNIHFVRDVALVFLSSAGALGYGIWKNNAAVAIAGAAWPSMHGVFHLHMWMMRDFSLDYIAASDISLVMFPAWVALYFSFKLKE
;
A
#
# COMPACT_ATOMS: atom_id res chain seq x y z
N MET A 1 16.36 12.19 -5.37
CA MET A 1 15.28 12.22 -4.35
C MET A 1 14.12 11.30 -4.72
N ALA A 2 13.43 11.50 -5.86
CA ALA A 2 12.27 10.67 -6.27
C ALA A 2 12.56 9.16 -6.24
N LYS A 3 13.64 8.70 -6.89
CA LYS A 3 14.04 7.28 -6.91
C LYS A 3 14.23 6.67 -5.51
N ILE A 4 14.81 7.43 -4.58
CA ILE A 4 15.04 6.96 -3.20
C ILE A 4 13.70 6.78 -2.48
N ILE A 5 12.82 7.77 -2.59
CA ILE A 5 11.50 7.73 -1.93
C ILE A 5 10.65 6.59 -2.48
N ILE A 6 10.55 6.48 -3.81
CA ILE A 6 9.82 5.37 -4.45
C ILE A 6 10.45 4.03 -4.06
N GLY A 7 11.79 3.94 -3.99
CA GLY A 7 12.50 2.72 -3.61
C GLY A 7 12.21 2.28 -2.17
N LEU A 8 12.15 3.23 -1.23
CA LEU A 8 11.78 2.95 0.16
C LEU A 8 10.33 2.45 0.26
N ILE A 9 9.41 3.05 -0.50
CA ILE A 9 8.00 2.62 -0.50
C ILE A 9 7.84 1.26 -1.19
N ALA A 10 8.57 1.00 -2.28
CA ALA A 10 8.59 -0.30 -2.94
C ALA A 10 9.12 -1.39 -2.00
N ALA A 11 10.18 -1.10 -1.22
CA ALA A 11 10.70 -2.03 -0.21
C ALA A 11 9.67 -2.27 0.91
N PHE A 12 8.98 -1.23 1.37
CA PHE A 12 7.90 -1.36 2.35
C PHE A 12 6.76 -2.25 1.82
N TYR A 13 6.30 -2.03 0.58
CA TYR A 13 5.28 -2.85 -0.08
C TYR A 13 5.72 -4.30 -0.30
N PHE A 14 7.00 -4.51 -0.61
CA PHE A 14 7.56 -5.84 -0.69
C PHE A 14 7.49 -6.54 0.68
N CYS A 15 7.95 -5.89 1.75
CA CYS A 15 7.92 -6.45 3.10
C CYS A 15 6.50 -6.77 3.59
N ILE A 16 5.52 -5.89 3.34
CA ILE A 16 4.13 -6.15 3.74
C ILE A 16 3.54 -7.32 2.94
N ALA A 17 3.86 -7.43 1.65
CA ALA A 17 3.45 -8.57 0.83
C ALA A 17 4.01 -9.89 1.37
N LEU A 18 5.29 -9.93 1.77
CA LEU A 18 5.87 -11.12 2.39
C LEU A 18 5.18 -11.47 3.72
N TYR A 19 4.88 -10.47 4.55
CA TYR A 19 4.19 -10.70 5.83
C TYR A 19 2.80 -11.30 5.61
N MET A 20 2.00 -10.74 4.71
CA MET A 20 0.68 -11.25 4.35
C MET A 20 0.74 -12.65 3.72
N TRP A 21 1.76 -12.94 2.91
CA TRP A 21 1.87 -14.23 2.23
C TRP A 21 2.25 -15.38 3.17
N PHE A 22 3.29 -15.17 3.98
CA PHE A 22 3.87 -16.22 4.83
C PHE A 22 3.22 -16.30 6.20
N VAL A 23 2.68 -15.20 6.72
CA VAL A 23 2.14 -15.13 8.09
C VAL A 23 0.77 -14.42 8.11
N PRO A 24 -0.23 -14.89 7.32
CA PRO A 24 -1.48 -14.17 7.04
C PRO A 24 -2.37 -13.94 8.28
N LEU A 25 -2.47 -14.94 9.16
CA LEU A 25 -3.35 -14.86 10.33
C LEU A 25 -2.81 -13.85 11.38
N PRO A 26 -1.51 -13.87 11.73
CA PRO A 26 -0.91 -12.78 12.51
C PRO A 26 -1.03 -11.41 11.86
N TRP A 27 -0.89 -11.28 10.53
CA TRP A 27 -1.12 -10.00 9.86
C TRP A 27 -2.56 -9.51 10.08
N TYR A 28 -3.55 -10.38 9.89
CA TYR A 28 -4.97 -10.06 10.10
C TYR A 28 -5.27 -9.64 11.54
N ASN A 29 -4.70 -10.33 12.53
CA ASN A 29 -4.94 -10.04 13.95
C ASN A 29 -4.23 -8.77 14.44
N ASN A 30 -3.07 -8.43 13.86
CA ASN A 30 -2.21 -7.34 14.35
C ASN A 30 -2.37 -6.04 13.56
N THR A 31 -2.99 -6.07 12.37
CA THR A 31 -3.19 -4.87 11.55
C THR A 31 -4.40 -4.09 12.08
N PRO A 32 -4.22 -2.84 12.55
CA PRO A 32 -5.31 -2.08 13.16
C PRO A 32 -6.51 -1.94 12.23
N GLY A 33 -7.71 -2.22 12.75
CA GLY A 33 -8.98 -2.08 12.01
C GLY A 33 -9.32 -3.25 11.07
N VAL A 34 -8.38 -4.12 10.69
CA VAL A 34 -8.65 -5.21 9.73
C VAL A 34 -9.69 -6.19 10.27
N THR A 35 -9.62 -6.58 11.54
CA THR A 35 -10.58 -7.50 12.16
C THR A 35 -12.01 -6.95 12.22
N LEU A 36 -12.18 -5.62 12.10
CA LEU A 36 -13.49 -4.97 12.07
C LEU A 36 -14.17 -5.08 10.70
N THR A 37 -13.44 -5.49 9.65
CA THR A 37 -13.95 -5.55 8.27
C THR A 37 -14.65 -6.87 7.92
N GLY A 38 -14.58 -7.88 8.79
CA GLY A 38 -15.18 -9.19 8.57
C GLY A 38 -14.26 -10.34 9.01
N PRO A 39 -14.72 -11.60 8.86
CA PRO A 39 -13.96 -12.78 9.29
C PRO A 39 -12.70 -13.00 8.45
N PHE A 40 -11.71 -13.69 9.04
CA PHE A 40 -10.47 -14.06 8.35
C PHE A 40 -10.74 -14.89 7.09
N ASN A 41 -10.16 -14.46 5.97
CA ASN A 41 -10.16 -15.20 4.71
C ASN A 41 -8.74 -15.23 4.14
N ILE A 42 -8.10 -16.39 4.16
CA ILE A 42 -6.70 -16.55 3.70
C ILE A 42 -6.52 -16.25 2.22
N HIS A 43 -7.51 -16.56 1.38
CA HIS A 43 -7.44 -16.26 -0.05
C HIS A 43 -7.39 -14.75 -0.26
N PHE A 44 -8.30 -14.02 0.39
CA PHE A 44 -8.32 -12.55 0.34
C PHE A 44 -7.01 -11.93 0.81
N VAL A 45 -6.45 -12.36 1.96
CA VAL A 45 -5.16 -11.84 2.46
C VAL A 45 -4.03 -12.07 1.44
N ARG A 46 -4.02 -13.22 0.76
CA ARG A 46 -3.02 -13.53 -0.26
C ARG A 46 -3.22 -12.75 -1.56
N ASP A 47 -4.44 -12.43 -1.95
CA ASP A 47 -4.68 -11.54 -3.08
C ASP A 47 -4.14 -10.13 -2.80
N VAL A 48 -4.35 -9.63 -1.58
CA VAL A 48 -3.77 -8.36 -1.11
C VAL A 48 -2.24 -8.45 -1.11
N ALA A 49 -1.65 -9.57 -0.68
CA ALA A 49 -0.20 -9.79 -0.77
C ALA A 49 0.32 -9.69 -2.22
N LEU A 50 -0.34 -10.34 -3.17
CA LEU A 50 0.09 -10.39 -4.56
C LEU A 50 0.00 -9.02 -5.25
N VAL A 51 -1.01 -8.22 -4.93
CA VAL A 51 -1.11 -6.87 -5.53
C VAL A 51 -0.08 -5.90 -4.93
N PHE A 52 0.23 -5.98 -3.63
CA PHE A 52 1.35 -5.22 -3.05
C PHE A 52 2.70 -5.66 -3.62
N LEU A 53 2.91 -6.96 -3.84
CA LEU A 53 4.11 -7.47 -4.51
C LEU A 53 4.21 -6.96 -5.95
N SER A 54 3.11 -6.95 -6.68
CA SER A 54 3.04 -6.44 -8.06
C SER A 54 3.34 -4.94 -8.10
N SER A 55 2.76 -4.16 -7.17
CA SER A 55 3.05 -2.74 -7.00
C SER A 55 4.51 -2.48 -6.67
N ALA A 56 5.10 -3.23 -5.72
CA ALA A 56 6.52 -3.13 -5.39
C ALA A 56 7.42 -3.41 -6.59
N GLY A 57 7.11 -4.46 -7.36
CA GLY A 57 7.83 -4.84 -8.58
C GLY A 57 7.75 -3.75 -9.66
N ALA A 58 6.56 -3.22 -9.93
CA ALA A 58 6.37 -2.16 -10.91
C ALA A 58 7.06 -0.85 -10.50
N LEU A 59 6.98 -0.44 -9.23
CA LEU A 59 7.70 0.72 -8.72
C LEU A 59 9.21 0.55 -8.85
N GLY A 60 9.74 -0.62 -8.45
CA GLY A 60 11.15 -0.96 -8.56
C GLY A 60 11.64 -0.97 -10.01
N TYR A 61 10.86 -1.58 -10.91
CA TYR A 61 11.18 -1.62 -12.33
C TYR A 61 11.13 -0.22 -12.98
N GLY A 62 10.12 0.58 -12.62
CA GLY A 62 10.01 1.98 -13.04
C GLY A 62 11.25 2.78 -12.67
N ILE A 63 11.75 2.66 -11.42
CA ILE A 63 13.01 3.28 -11.00
C ILE A 63 14.20 2.80 -11.85
N TRP A 64 14.32 1.48 -12.04
CA TRP A 64 15.45 0.87 -12.75
C TRP A 64 15.51 1.32 -14.21
N LYS A 65 14.37 1.36 -14.89
CA LYS A 65 14.26 1.80 -16.29
C LYS A 65 14.06 3.30 -16.46
N ASN A 66 14.01 4.04 -15.35
CA ASN A 66 13.66 5.46 -15.35
C ASN A 66 12.32 5.76 -16.04
N ASN A 67 11.37 4.82 -15.98
CA ASN A 67 10.11 4.89 -16.70
C ASN A 67 8.97 5.33 -15.77
N ALA A 68 8.49 6.57 -15.97
CA ALA A 68 7.43 7.15 -15.16
C ALA A 68 6.11 6.39 -15.28
N ALA A 69 5.73 5.97 -16.49
CA ALA A 69 4.47 5.27 -16.73
C ALA A 69 4.40 3.95 -15.94
N VAL A 70 5.50 3.18 -15.88
CA VAL A 70 5.55 1.93 -15.12
C VAL A 70 5.51 2.20 -13.61
N ALA A 71 6.20 3.24 -13.13
CA ALA A 71 6.12 3.63 -11.72
C ALA A 71 4.70 4.08 -11.33
N ILE A 72 4.04 4.87 -12.18
CA ILE A 72 2.64 5.31 -11.99
C ILE A 72 1.71 4.10 -11.95
N ALA A 73 1.87 3.13 -12.86
CA ALA A 73 1.11 1.89 -12.84
C ALA A 73 1.30 1.11 -11.52
N GLY A 74 2.54 1.06 -11.00
CA GLY A 74 2.84 0.45 -9.71
C GLY A 74 2.19 1.16 -8.51
N ALA A 75 2.04 2.49 -8.58
CA ALA A 75 1.41 3.30 -7.54
C ALA A 75 -0.13 3.36 -7.66
N ALA A 76 -0.71 2.91 -8.77
CA ALA A 76 -2.14 3.10 -9.06
C ALA A 76 -3.05 2.35 -8.07
N TRP A 77 -2.84 1.04 -7.91
CA TRP A 77 -3.65 0.23 -6.98
C TRP A 77 -3.59 0.73 -5.54
N PRO A 78 -2.41 0.94 -4.90
CA PRO A 78 -2.37 1.41 -3.52
C PRO A 78 -2.98 2.81 -3.38
N SER A 79 -2.90 3.66 -4.42
CA SER A 79 -3.53 5.00 -4.39
C SER A 79 -5.06 4.92 -4.42
N MET A 80 -5.63 4.08 -5.29
CA MET A 80 -7.08 3.81 -5.32
C MET A 80 -7.54 3.14 -4.03
N HIS A 81 -6.75 2.22 -3.49
CA HIS A 81 -7.00 1.60 -2.19
C HIS A 81 -6.99 2.64 -1.06
N GLY A 82 -6.07 3.59 -1.05
CA GLY A 82 -6.06 4.72 -0.13
C GLY A 82 -7.33 5.59 -0.21
N VAL A 83 -7.92 5.76 -1.40
CA VAL A 83 -9.23 6.41 -1.55
C VAL A 83 -10.35 5.58 -0.94
N PHE A 84 -10.29 4.25 -1.07
CA PHE A 84 -11.26 3.37 -0.39
C PHE A 84 -11.15 3.48 1.14
N HIS A 85 -9.93 3.64 1.68
CA HIS A 85 -9.71 3.89 3.12
C HIS A 85 -10.24 5.25 3.58
N LEU A 86 -10.20 6.31 2.75
CA LEU A 86 -10.92 7.56 3.04
C LEU A 86 -12.41 7.33 3.24
N HIS A 87 -13.03 6.51 2.39
CA HIS A 87 -14.44 6.15 2.53
C HIS A 87 -14.68 5.37 3.82
N MET A 88 -13.82 4.41 4.17
CA MET A 88 -13.96 3.67 5.44
C MET A 88 -13.80 4.59 6.65
N TRP A 89 -12.89 5.56 6.61
CA TRP A 89 -12.73 6.54 7.68
C TRP A 89 -13.96 7.44 7.83
N MET A 90 -14.59 7.83 6.71
CA MET A 90 -15.88 8.55 6.70
C MET A 90 -16.99 7.72 7.35
N MET A 91 -17.06 6.41 7.08
CA MET A 91 -18.01 5.49 7.72
C MET A 91 -17.74 5.29 9.22
N ARG A 92 -16.61 5.77 9.72
CA ARG A 92 -16.22 5.81 11.13
C ARG A 92 -16.23 7.24 11.70
N ASP A 93 -17.05 8.12 11.11
CA ASP A 93 -17.27 9.51 11.51
C ASP A 93 -15.98 10.35 11.62
N PHE A 94 -14.98 10.04 10.79
CA PHE A 94 -13.65 10.66 10.84
C PHE A 94 -12.99 10.58 12.23
N SER A 95 -13.22 9.50 12.96
CA SER A 95 -12.60 9.24 14.27
C SER A 95 -11.08 9.44 14.26
N LEU A 96 -10.56 10.14 15.26
CA LEU A 96 -9.12 10.40 15.45
C LEU A 96 -8.53 9.43 16.47
N ASP A 97 -8.46 8.15 16.09
CA ASP A 97 -7.97 7.08 16.94
C ASP A 97 -6.75 6.37 16.36
N TYR A 98 -6.27 5.34 17.07
CA TYR A 98 -5.10 4.55 16.65
C TYR A 98 -5.32 3.85 15.30
N ILE A 99 -6.54 3.46 14.96
CA ILE A 99 -6.86 2.86 13.66
C ILE A 99 -6.68 3.91 12.56
N ALA A 100 -7.27 5.10 12.72
CA ALA A 100 -7.11 6.20 11.77
C ALA A 100 -5.64 6.62 11.63
N ALA A 101 -4.90 6.71 12.75
CA ALA A 101 -3.48 7.04 12.71
C ALA A 101 -2.66 6.00 11.93
N SER A 102 -2.91 4.71 12.16
CA SER A 102 -2.28 3.61 11.42
C SER A 102 -2.62 3.67 9.94
N ASP A 103 -3.90 3.83 9.61
CA ASP A 103 -4.41 3.80 8.24
C ASP A 103 -3.87 4.97 7.40
N ILE A 104 -3.93 6.19 7.95
CA ILE A 104 -3.35 7.38 7.30
C ILE A 104 -1.85 7.19 7.08
N SER A 105 -1.11 6.73 8.09
CA SER A 105 0.35 6.70 8.07
C SER A 105 0.93 5.55 7.25
N LEU A 106 0.29 4.37 7.28
CA LEU A 106 0.83 3.14 6.70
C LEU A 106 0.13 2.70 5.43
N VAL A 107 -1.06 3.22 5.12
CA VAL A 107 -1.82 2.87 3.92
C VAL A 107 -1.93 4.06 2.98
N MET A 108 -2.58 5.14 3.41
CA MET A 108 -2.92 6.27 2.52
C MET A 108 -1.71 7.12 2.15
N PHE A 109 -0.93 7.57 3.15
CA PHE A 109 0.21 8.45 2.94
C PHE A 109 1.28 7.84 2.02
N PRO A 110 1.81 6.62 2.25
CA PRO A 110 2.83 6.05 1.37
C PRO A 110 2.30 5.83 -0.06
N ALA A 111 1.02 5.51 -0.23
CA ALA A 111 0.42 5.34 -1.56
C ALA A 111 0.46 6.62 -2.39
N TRP A 112 -0.03 7.73 -1.85
CA TRP A 112 -0.06 8.99 -2.58
C TRP A 112 1.32 9.64 -2.70
N VAL A 113 2.22 9.42 -1.74
CA VAL A 113 3.63 9.80 -1.88
C VAL A 113 4.30 9.04 -3.03
N ALA A 114 4.09 7.72 -3.14
CA ALA A 114 4.62 6.94 -4.26
C ALA A 114 4.09 7.45 -5.60
N LEU A 115 2.78 7.73 -5.71
CA LEU A 115 2.17 8.26 -6.92
C LEU A 115 2.76 9.62 -7.30
N TYR A 116 2.81 10.56 -6.34
CA TYR A 116 3.36 11.90 -6.55
C TYR A 116 4.81 11.86 -7.04
N PHE A 117 5.66 11.03 -6.42
CA PHE A 117 7.06 10.92 -6.85
C PHE A 117 7.22 10.15 -8.15
N SER A 118 6.30 9.24 -8.49
CA SER A 118 6.30 8.55 -9.79
C SER A 118 6.08 9.54 -10.95
N PHE A 119 5.20 10.53 -10.80
CA PHE A 119 5.07 11.64 -11.76
C PHE A 119 6.31 12.53 -11.88
N LYS A 120 7.20 12.50 -10.88
CA LYS A 120 8.46 13.25 -10.88
C LYS A 120 9.66 12.43 -11.33
N LEU A 121 9.44 11.16 -11.68
CA LEU A 121 10.46 10.35 -12.32
C LEU A 121 10.65 10.92 -13.74
N LYS A 122 11.79 11.55 -13.99
CA LYS A 122 12.15 12.00 -15.33
C LYS A 122 12.60 10.78 -16.12
N GLU A 123 12.19 10.66 -17.38
CA GLU A 123 12.75 9.67 -18.31
C GLU A 123 14.22 9.98 -18.64
#